data_AF-A0A372RLH0-F1
#
_entry.id   AF-A0A372RLH0-F1
#
_cell.length_a   1.000
_cell.length_b   1.000
_cell.length_c   1.000
_cell.angle_alpha   90.00
_cell.angle_beta   90.00
_cell.angle_gamma   90.00
#
_symmetry.space_group_name_H-M   'P 1'
#
loop_
_entity.id
_entity.type
_entity.pdbx_description
1 polymer ?
#
loop_
_entity_poly.entity_id
_entity_poly.type
_entity_poly.pdbx_seq_one_letter_code
_entity_poly.pdbx_strand_id
1 'polypeptide(L)'
;MIPNDSNKDNLLTDSVTTASLNSSNAAFWKNDWLNVQSSLSSLRNSLASFPSSPLRIMRVSQLDADLLDSELFGLFKEQLWLLFSPQIKQTFEPELLAILHLICRLTVLESGATYGAQLQNLKYRNEKQHWGGLQSITKDSPLTTYQKFAYIALTVGGQYIWIRISRLVIAQGWSELSEDDPRKIFWKVLQKVENIYKTVSLLNFLIFLYDGKYSTLTDRILSMRLVYARRIMNRQVSFEFLNRQLVWHAFTVNLIFLYRKLFLKKFNIILICFS
;
A
#
# COMPACT_ATOMS: atom_id res chain seq x y z
N MET A 1 85.11 37.17 -9.80
CA MET A 1 84.07 37.10 -10.85
C MET A 1 82.73 37.16 -10.12
N ILE A 2 82.12 38.34 -10.11
CA ILE A 2 80.90 38.64 -9.35
C ILE A 2 79.69 38.23 -10.22
N PRO A 3 78.76 37.37 -9.74
CA PRO A 3 77.46 37.23 -10.36
C PRO A 3 76.48 38.25 -9.78
N ASN A 4 75.67 38.77 -10.69
CA ASN A 4 74.79 39.92 -10.61
C ASN A 4 73.58 39.68 -9.70
N ASP A 5 73.27 40.62 -8.80
CA ASP A 5 72.15 40.60 -7.85
C ASP A 5 70.91 41.28 -8.46
N SER A 6 70.33 40.68 -9.52
CA SER A 6 69.23 41.30 -10.30
C SER A 6 67.94 40.47 -10.34
N ASN A 7 67.66 39.61 -9.36
CA ASN A 7 66.49 38.74 -9.40
C ASN A 7 65.73 38.58 -8.06
N LYS A 8 65.61 39.67 -7.30
CA LYS A 8 64.70 39.72 -6.12
C LYS A 8 63.43 40.53 -6.35
N ASP A 9 63.36 41.31 -7.42
CA ASP A 9 62.23 42.22 -7.67
C ASP A 9 61.03 41.51 -8.34
N ASN A 10 61.24 40.30 -8.89
CA ASN A 10 60.21 39.54 -9.61
C ASN A 10 59.37 38.61 -8.73
N LEU A 11 59.74 38.39 -7.45
CA LEU A 11 59.03 37.45 -6.56
C LEU A 11 57.92 38.11 -5.71
N LEU A 12 57.98 39.43 -5.53
CA LEU A 12 56.93 40.21 -4.88
C LEU A 12 55.83 40.62 -5.86
N THR A 13 56.14 40.73 -7.15
CA THR A 13 55.17 41.06 -8.20
C THR A 13 54.24 39.87 -8.50
N ASP A 14 54.73 38.63 -8.49
CA ASP A 14 53.92 37.46 -8.85
C ASP A 14 52.90 37.05 -7.78
N SER A 15 53.21 37.25 -6.49
CA SER A 15 52.28 36.99 -5.39
C SER A 15 51.16 38.04 -5.28
N VAL A 16 51.48 39.32 -5.54
CA VAL A 16 50.49 40.39 -5.62
C VAL A 16 49.61 40.22 -6.86
N THR A 17 50.18 39.82 -8.00
CA THR A 17 49.44 39.62 -9.25
C THR A 17 48.52 38.39 -9.18
N THR A 18 48.94 37.30 -8.54
CA THR A 18 48.08 36.11 -8.32
C THR A 18 46.98 36.35 -7.28
N ALA A 19 47.24 37.13 -6.23
CA ALA A 19 46.21 37.54 -5.27
C ALA A 19 45.20 38.54 -5.86
N SER A 20 45.64 39.47 -6.70
CA SER A 20 44.76 40.40 -7.42
C SER A 20 43.93 39.70 -8.50
N LEU A 21 44.50 38.71 -9.20
CA LEU A 21 43.78 37.89 -10.19
C LEU A 21 42.73 36.99 -9.53
N ASN A 22 43.03 36.40 -8.37
CA ASN A 22 42.06 35.62 -7.62
C ASN A 22 40.93 36.49 -7.03
N SER A 23 41.25 37.69 -6.54
CA SER A 23 40.21 38.61 -6.04
C SER A 23 39.36 39.18 -7.18
N SER A 24 39.94 39.48 -8.34
CA SER A 24 39.20 39.91 -9.54
C SER A 24 38.33 38.78 -10.10
N ASN A 25 38.82 37.53 -10.13
CA ASN A 25 38.03 36.38 -10.55
C ASN A 25 36.88 36.09 -9.58
N ALA A 26 37.14 36.17 -8.27
CA ALA A 26 36.09 36.00 -7.26
C ALA A 26 35.04 37.12 -7.35
N ALA A 27 35.44 38.37 -7.61
CA ALA A 27 34.54 39.49 -7.83
C ALA A 27 33.73 39.34 -9.13
N PHE A 28 34.36 38.84 -10.21
CA PHE A 28 33.73 38.54 -11.49
C PHE A 28 32.61 37.50 -11.34
N TRP A 29 32.92 36.32 -10.77
CA TRP A 29 31.93 35.26 -10.54
C TRP A 29 30.83 35.66 -9.55
N LYS A 30 31.14 36.52 -8.57
CA LYS A 30 30.14 37.02 -7.62
C LYS A 30 29.07 37.87 -8.30
N ASN A 31 29.47 38.75 -9.22
CA ASN A 31 28.55 39.60 -9.96
C ASN A 31 27.68 38.75 -10.92
N ASP A 32 28.29 37.80 -11.62
CA ASP A 32 27.55 36.87 -12.50
C ASP A 32 26.58 35.97 -11.72
N TRP A 33 26.99 35.47 -10.54
CA TRP A 33 26.11 34.68 -9.68
C TRP A 33 24.89 35.48 -9.20
N LEU A 34 25.09 36.74 -8.79
CA LEU A 34 23.99 37.62 -8.37
C LEU A 34 23.00 37.90 -9.51
N ASN A 35 23.52 38.10 -10.73
CA ASN A 35 22.70 38.31 -11.93
C ASN A 35 21.87 37.06 -12.28
N VAL A 36 22.50 35.88 -12.21
CA VAL A 36 21.88 34.60 -12.56
C VAL A 36 20.91 34.08 -11.48
N GLN A 37 21.10 34.47 -10.21
CA GLN A 37 20.25 34.03 -9.09
C GLN A 37 18.76 34.34 -9.32
N SER A 38 18.44 35.51 -9.87
CA SER A 38 17.06 35.92 -10.17
C SER A 38 16.43 35.04 -11.26
N SER A 39 17.15 34.80 -12.36
CA SER A 39 16.76 33.92 -13.47
C SER A 39 16.65 32.45 -13.05
N LEU A 40 17.55 31.96 -12.17
CA LEU A 40 17.45 30.61 -11.62
C LEU A 40 16.23 30.44 -10.73
N SER A 41 15.87 31.47 -9.95
CA SER A 41 14.68 31.41 -9.10
C SER A 41 13.39 31.40 -9.92
N SER A 42 13.31 32.19 -10.99
CA SER A 42 12.16 32.20 -11.91
C SER A 42 12.08 30.90 -12.72
N LEU A 43 13.23 30.37 -13.16
CA LEU A 43 13.31 29.07 -13.84
C LEU A 43 12.91 27.94 -12.89
N ARG A 44 13.34 27.97 -11.62
CA ARG A 44 12.94 26.99 -10.59
C ARG A 44 11.44 27.01 -10.35
N ASN A 45 10.84 28.20 -10.26
CA ASN A 45 9.40 28.35 -10.08
C ASN A 45 8.63 27.86 -11.32
N SER A 46 9.17 28.13 -12.52
CA SER A 46 8.62 27.61 -13.79
C SER A 46 8.77 26.09 -13.89
N LEU A 47 9.91 25.54 -13.45
CA LEU A 47 10.18 24.10 -13.39
C LEU A 47 9.26 23.38 -12.41
N ALA A 48 8.93 24.01 -11.28
CA ALA A 48 7.95 23.51 -10.32
C ALA A 48 6.51 23.51 -10.88
N SER A 49 6.23 24.36 -11.88
CA SER A 49 4.93 24.42 -12.55
C SER A 49 4.76 23.36 -13.65
N PHE A 50 5.84 22.77 -14.16
CA PHE A 50 5.72 21.71 -15.16
C PHE A 50 5.12 20.44 -14.53
N PRO A 51 4.07 19.87 -15.14
CA PRO A 51 3.49 18.63 -14.64
C PRO A 51 4.48 17.49 -14.81
N SER A 52 4.89 16.88 -13.69
CA SER A 52 5.69 15.66 -13.73
C SER A 52 4.88 14.51 -14.34
N SER A 53 5.54 13.58 -15.03
CA SER A 53 4.90 12.38 -15.58
C SER A 53 4.06 11.65 -14.52
N PRO A 54 2.80 11.29 -14.83
CA PRO A 54 1.94 10.63 -13.86
C PRO A 54 2.55 9.28 -13.47
N LEU A 55 2.68 9.06 -12.16
CA LEU A 55 3.09 7.76 -11.63
C LEU A 55 2.09 6.70 -12.11
N ARG A 56 2.51 5.76 -12.96
CA ARG A 56 1.68 4.64 -13.40
C ARG A 56 2.02 3.42 -12.54
N ILE A 57 1.03 2.94 -11.81
CA ILE A 57 1.11 1.70 -11.03
C ILE A 57 0.41 0.60 -11.81
N MET A 58 0.93 -0.62 -11.77
CA MET A 58 0.28 -1.76 -12.40
C MET A 58 -1.06 -2.05 -11.70
N ARG A 59 -2.15 -2.01 -12.46
CA ARG A 59 -3.51 -2.26 -11.96
C ARG A 59 -3.66 -3.68 -11.42
N VAL A 60 -3.05 -4.64 -12.11
CA VAL A 60 -3.03 -6.06 -11.70
C VAL A 60 -2.42 -6.22 -10.31
N SER A 61 -1.32 -5.52 -10.01
CA SER A 61 -0.68 -5.59 -8.69
C SER A 61 -1.58 -5.02 -7.57
N GLN A 62 -2.38 -3.99 -7.86
CA GLN A 62 -3.36 -3.46 -6.92
C GLN A 62 -4.52 -4.44 -6.70
N LEU A 63 -5.04 -5.05 -7.78
CA LEU A 63 -6.11 -6.05 -7.69
C LEU A 63 -5.66 -7.32 -6.98
N ASP A 64 -4.45 -7.80 -7.27
CA ASP A 64 -3.86 -8.95 -6.61
C ASP A 64 -3.66 -8.67 -5.11
N ALA A 65 -3.26 -7.45 -4.74
CA ALA A 65 -3.14 -7.06 -3.34
C ALA A 65 -4.49 -7.13 -2.62
N ASP A 66 -5.57 -6.67 -3.25
CA ASP A 66 -6.92 -6.73 -2.68
C ASP A 66 -7.45 -8.16 -2.59
N LEU A 67 -7.20 -8.98 -3.62
CA LEU A 67 -7.57 -10.40 -3.60
C LEU A 67 -6.85 -11.13 -2.47
N LEU A 68 -5.53 -10.95 -2.34
CA LEU A 68 -4.71 -11.52 -1.27
C LEU A 68 -5.21 -11.13 0.12
N ASP A 69 -5.64 -9.87 0.30
CA ASP A 69 -6.20 -9.40 1.59
C ASP A 69 -7.49 -10.16 1.93
N SER A 70 -8.36 -10.41 0.94
CA SER A 70 -9.60 -11.14 1.12
C SER A 70 -9.38 -12.64 1.41
N GLU A 71 -8.43 -13.27 0.73
CA GLU A 71 -8.05 -14.66 0.95
C GLU A 71 -7.41 -14.83 2.32
N LEU A 72 -6.48 -13.96 2.68
CA LEU A 72 -5.83 -13.98 3.98
C LEU A 72 -6.84 -13.78 5.11
N PHE A 73 -7.79 -12.87 4.94
CA PHE A 73 -8.89 -12.71 5.89
C PHE A 73 -9.73 -13.98 6.03
N GLY A 74 -10.05 -14.63 4.90
CA GLY A 74 -10.75 -15.92 4.88
C GLY A 74 -9.99 -17.00 5.65
N LEU A 75 -8.68 -17.12 5.44
CA LEU A 75 -7.83 -18.05 6.18
C LEU A 75 -7.81 -17.71 7.68
N PHE A 76 -7.62 -16.44 8.06
CA PHE A 76 -7.66 -16.12 9.50
C PHE A 76 -9.01 -16.39 10.14
N LYS A 77 -10.10 -16.17 9.39
CA LYS A 77 -11.46 -16.45 9.83
C LYS A 77 -11.66 -17.94 10.09
N GLU A 78 -11.27 -18.81 9.17
CA GLU A 78 -11.40 -20.26 9.35
C GLU A 78 -10.59 -20.77 10.54
N GLN A 79 -9.35 -20.31 10.67
CA GLN A 79 -8.45 -20.68 11.76
C GLN A 79 -9.01 -20.22 13.10
N LEU A 80 -9.60 -19.02 13.14
CA LEU A 80 -10.29 -18.50 14.32
C LEU A 80 -11.52 -19.33 14.66
N TRP A 81 -12.32 -19.76 13.68
CA TRP A 81 -13.50 -20.58 13.95
C TRP A 81 -13.20 -21.97 14.49
N LEU A 82 -12.04 -22.54 14.14
CA LEU A 82 -11.61 -23.82 14.70
C LEU A 82 -11.31 -23.73 16.21
N LEU A 83 -10.97 -22.54 16.72
CA LEU A 83 -10.67 -22.33 18.14
C LEU A 83 -11.93 -22.14 19.01
N PHE A 84 -13.09 -21.83 18.41
CA PHE A 84 -14.32 -21.51 19.15
C PHE A 84 -15.41 -22.56 18.98
N SER A 85 -16.11 -22.89 20.07
CA SER A 85 -17.29 -23.77 20.04
C SER A 85 -18.44 -23.17 19.20
N PRO A 86 -19.29 -23.99 18.59
CA PRO A 86 -20.34 -23.54 17.65
C PRO A 86 -21.36 -22.57 18.27
N GLN A 87 -21.61 -22.67 19.58
CA GLN A 87 -22.52 -21.79 20.32
C GLN A 87 -21.96 -20.36 20.47
N ILE A 88 -20.65 -20.24 20.71
CA ILE A 88 -19.94 -18.96 20.81
C ILE A 88 -19.85 -18.33 19.42
N LYS A 89 -19.62 -19.16 18.39
CA LYS A 89 -19.56 -18.73 16.99
C LYS A 89 -20.82 -17.97 16.56
N GLN A 90 -22.02 -18.50 16.80
CA GLN A 90 -23.27 -17.84 16.35
C GLN A 90 -23.53 -16.52 17.08
N THR A 91 -23.28 -16.48 18.39
CA THR A 91 -23.55 -15.32 19.24
C THR A 91 -22.56 -14.19 18.98
N PHE A 92 -21.26 -14.51 18.92
CA PHE A 92 -20.17 -13.54 18.79
C PHE A 92 -19.63 -13.37 17.37
N GLU A 93 -20.27 -13.98 16.35
CA GLU A 93 -19.85 -13.83 14.95
C GLU A 93 -19.53 -12.38 14.54
N PRO A 94 -20.41 -11.38 14.76
CA PRO A 94 -20.15 -10.02 14.30
C PRO A 94 -19.03 -9.34 15.09
N GLU A 95 -18.89 -9.66 16.38
CA GLU A 95 -17.86 -9.09 17.24
C GLU A 95 -16.48 -9.67 16.86
N LEU A 96 -16.39 -10.98 16.66
CA LEU A 96 -15.16 -11.66 16.27
C LEU A 96 -14.71 -11.25 14.86
N LEU A 97 -15.64 -11.11 13.91
CA LEU A 97 -15.33 -10.58 12.58
C LEU A 97 -14.84 -9.12 12.64
N ALA A 98 -15.45 -8.29 13.48
CA ALA A 98 -15.01 -6.90 13.66
C ALA A 98 -13.63 -6.81 14.30
N ILE A 99 -13.35 -7.62 15.32
CA ILE A 99 -12.03 -7.72 15.94
C ILE A 99 -10.99 -8.21 14.92
N LEU A 100 -11.33 -9.22 14.13
CA LEU A 100 -10.42 -9.73 13.10
C LEU A 100 -10.12 -8.66 12.04
N HIS A 101 -11.15 -7.95 11.54
CA HIS A 101 -10.94 -6.81 10.64
C HIS A 101 -10.13 -5.69 11.30
N LEU A 102 -10.36 -5.41 12.58
CA LEU A 102 -9.58 -4.43 13.32
C LEU A 102 -8.10 -4.85 13.32
N ILE A 103 -7.78 -6.09 13.68
CA ILE A 103 -6.42 -6.62 13.72
C ILE A 103 -5.76 -6.51 12.34
N CYS A 104 -6.44 -6.94 11.27
CA CYS A 104 -5.92 -6.83 9.91
C CYS A 104 -5.64 -5.37 9.51
N ARG A 105 -6.51 -4.44 9.92
CA ARG A 105 -6.40 -3.02 9.58
C ARG A 105 -5.44 -2.25 10.51
N LEU A 106 -5.13 -2.74 11.71
CA LEU A 106 -4.09 -2.19 12.58
C LEU A 106 -2.72 -2.21 11.89
N THR A 107 -2.44 -3.24 11.08
CA THR A 107 -1.24 -3.31 10.24
C THR A 107 -1.06 -2.07 9.34
N VAL A 108 -2.17 -1.48 8.87
CA VAL A 108 -2.15 -0.25 8.04
C VAL A 108 -1.68 0.96 8.84
N LEU A 109 -1.90 1.01 10.16
CA LEU A 109 -1.42 2.12 11.01
C LEU A 109 0.10 2.15 11.08
N GLU A 110 0.71 0.99 11.32
CA GLU A 110 2.15 0.85 11.53
C GLU A 110 2.93 0.94 10.21
N SER A 111 2.53 0.16 9.21
CA SER A 111 3.26 0.03 7.95
C SER A 111 2.83 1.05 6.88
N GLY A 112 1.62 1.60 6.99
CA GLY A 112 1.01 2.45 5.96
C GLY A 112 0.53 1.66 4.73
N ALA A 113 0.35 0.34 4.84
CA ALA A 113 -0.09 -0.54 3.76
C ALA A 113 -0.86 -1.75 4.32
N THR A 114 -1.80 -2.31 3.56
CA THR A 114 -2.40 -3.62 3.91
C THR A 114 -1.36 -4.73 3.73
N TYR A 115 -1.57 -5.88 4.36
CA TYR A 115 -0.64 -6.99 4.23
C TYR A 115 -0.50 -7.46 2.77
N GLY A 116 -1.62 -7.59 2.04
CA GLY A 116 -1.62 -7.89 0.60
C GLY A 116 -0.86 -6.84 -0.22
N ALA A 117 -1.04 -5.55 0.10
CA ALA A 117 -0.31 -4.46 -0.56
C ALA A 117 1.20 -4.53 -0.28
N GLN A 118 1.62 -4.84 0.95
CA GLN A 118 3.05 -5.01 1.27
C GLN A 118 3.69 -6.13 0.46
N LEU A 119 2.99 -7.26 0.29
CA LEU A 119 3.48 -8.39 -0.52
C LEU A 119 3.62 -8.01 -2.00
N GLN A 120 2.80 -7.06 -2.46
CA GLN A 120 2.86 -6.48 -3.80
C GLN A 120 3.79 -5.27 -3.91
N ASN A 121 4.57 -4.94 -2.86
CA ASN A 121 5.44 -3.75 -2.78
C ASN A 121 4.68 -2.42 -2.99
N LEU A 122 3.42 -2.38 -2.55
CA LEU A 122 2.55 -1.21 -2.59
C LEU A 122 2.43 -0.59 -1.20
N LYS A 123 2.32 0.74 -1.16
CA LYS A 123 2.13 1.53 0.06
C LYS A 123 1.12 2.64 -0.21
N TYR A 124 0.29 2.95 0.78
CA TYR A 124 -0.63 4.08 0.64
C TYR A 124 0.13 5.40 0.74
N ARG A 125 -0.29 6.34 -0.11
CA ARG A 125 0.18 7.72 -0.15
C ARG A 125 -1.04 8.64 -0.14
N ASN A 126 -0.93 9.76 0.56
CA ASN A 126 -2.00 10.75 0.64
C ASN A 126 -1.97 11.67 -0.59
N GLU A 127 -2.98 11.58 -1.46
CA GLU A 127 -3.00 12.38 -2.69
C GLU A 127 -3.39 13.85 -2.44
N LYS A 128 -4.14 14.15 -1.36
CA LYS A 128 -4.59 15.51 -1.05
C LYS A 128 -3.43 16.46 -0.76
N GLN A 129 -2.37 15.92 -0.15
CA GLN A 129 -1.18 16.70 0.20
C GLN A 129 -0.22 16.89 -0.99
N HIS A 130 -0.47 16.18 -2.10
CA HIS A 130 0.31 16.25 -3.34
C HIS A 130 -0.49 16.90 -4.49
N TRP A 131 -1.46 17.76 -4.17
CA TRP A 131 -2.12 18.64 -5.16
C TRP A 131 -1.17 19.77 -5.61
N GLY A 132 -0.02 19.40 -6.17
CA GLY A 132 0.98 20.27 -6.77
C GLY A 132 1.70 19.50 -7.87
N GLY A 133 2.16 20.18 -8.92
CA GLY A 133 2.64 19.59 -10.19
C GLY A 133 3.79 18.57 -10.11
N LEU A 134 4.29 18.25 -8.92
CA LEU A 134 5.43 17.36 -8.66
C LEU A 134 4.97 16.02 -8.04
N GLN A 135 4.26 15.22 -8.83
CA GLN A 135 3.77 13.89 -8.43
C GLN A 135 4.90 12.87 -8.22
N SER A 136 6.01 12.96 -8.97
CA SER A 136 7.08 11.95 -8.95
C SER A 136 8.27 12.25 -8.01
N ILE A 137 8.45 13.49 -7.59
CA ILE A 137 9.71 13.96 -6.96
C ILE A 137 9.55 14.22 -5.45
N THR A 138 8.35 14.56 -4.98
CA THR A 138 8.13 14.86 -3.56
C THR A 138 8.17 13.58 -2.73
N LYS A 139 9.08 13.57 -1.75
CA LYS A 139 9.19 12.63 -0.63
C LYS A 139 7.81 12.06 -0.26
N ASP A 140 7.68 10.73 -0.25
CA ASP A 140 6.42 10.06 0.05
C ASP A 140 5.89 10.54 1.40
N SER A 141 4.89 11.43 1.37
CA SER A 141 4.27 11.93 2.59
C SER A 141 3.51 10.76 3.22
N PRO A 142 3.87 10.33 4.45
CA PRO A 142 3.12 9.28 5.12
C PRO A 142 1.67 9.72 5.33
N LEU A 143 0.74 8.76 5.37
CA LEU A 143 -0.68 9.04 5.58
C LEU A 143 -0.87 9.85 6.87
N THR A 144 -1.76 10.85 6.81
CA THR A 144 -2.15 11.61 8.00
C THR A 144 -2.76 10.67 9.04
N THR A 145 -2.43 10.86 10.31
CA THR A 145 -2.99 10.05 11.41
C THR A 145 -4.52 10.00 11.38
N TYR A 146 -5.17 11.12 11.08
CA TYR A 146 -6.62 11.19 10.87
C TYR A 146 -7.12 10.30 9.73
N GLN A 147 -6.43 10.29 8.57
CA GLN A 147 -6.83 9.43 7.45
C GLN A 147 -6.70 7.95 7.80
N LYS A 148 -5.67 7.56 8.56
CA LYS A 148 -5.51 6.19 9.02
C LYS A 148 -6.65 5.76 9.95
N PHE A 149 -7.02 6.59 10.93
CA PHE A 149 -8.14 6.31 11.81
C PHE A 149 -9.48 6.32 11.07
N ALA A 150 -9.71 7.29 10.18
CA ALA A 150 -10.92 7.35 9.36
C ALA A 150 -11.05 6.11 8.45
N TYR A 151 -9.94 5.60 7.92
CA TYR A 151 -9.93 4.38 7.12
C TYR A 151 -10.37 3.17 7.94
N ILE A 152 -9.81 3.00 9.13
CA ILE A 152 -10.19 1.91 10.05
C ILE A 152 -11.65 2.05 10.45
N ALA A 153 -12.07 3.24 10.87
CA ALA A 153 -13.45 3.49 11.28
C ALA A 153 -14.45 3.19 10.17
N LEU A 154 -14.14 3.58 8.92
CA LEU A 154 -15.03 3.36 7.79
C LEU A 154 -15.05 1.89 7.36
N THR A 155 -13.90 1.23 7.29
CA THR A 155 -13.81 -0.18 6.86
C THR A 155 -14.33 -1.14 7.92
N VAL A 156 -13.90 -1.00 9.17
CA VAL A 156 -14.30 -1.88 10.28
C VAL A 156 -15.70 -1.50 10.78
N GLY A 157 -15.90 -0.21 11.10
CA GLY A 157 -17.17 0.27 11.65
C GLY A 157 -18.31 0.18 10.65
N GLY A 158 -18.06 0.53 9.38
CA GLY A 158 -19.08 0.43 8.32
C GLY A 158 -19.59 -1.01 8.13
N GLN A 159 -18.67 -1.98 8.06
CA GLN A 159 -19.05 -3.38 7.92
C GLN A 159 -19.71 -3.94 9.17
N TYR A 160 -19.21 -3.61 10.36
CA TYR A 160 -19.80 -4.04 11.63
C TYR A 160 -21.24 -3.53 11.78
N ILE A 161 -21.45 -2.23 11.58
CA ILE A 161 -22.77 -1.60 11.66
C ILE A 161 -23.73 -2.24 10.65
N TRP A 162 -23.27 -2.49 9.43
CA TRP A 162 -24.08 -3.15 8.40
C TRP A 162 -24.53 -4.55 8.83
N ILE A 163 -23.61 -5.37 9.35
CA ILE A 163 -23.90 -6.72 9.83
C ILE A 163 -24.88 -6.67 11.02
N ARG A 164 -24.68 -5.75 11.97
CA ARG A 164 -25.55 -5.60 13.14
C ARG A 164 -26.97 -5.18 12.74
N ILE A 165 -27.11 -4.17 11.88
CA ILE A 165 -28.42 -3.72 11.41
C ILE A 165 -29.11 -4.82 10.62
N SER A 166 -28.41 -5.47 9.69
CA SER A 166 -28.97 -6.56 8.88
C SER A 166 -29.49 -7.70 9.76
N ARG A 167 -28.72 -8.13 10.77
CA ARG A 167 -29.16 -9.17 11.72
C ARG A 167 -30.39 -8.75 12.52
N LEU A 168 -30.46 -7.51 12.99
CA LEU A 168 -31.63 -7.00 13.72
C LEU A 168 -32.88 -6.98 12.83
N VAL A 169 -32.74 -6.49 11.60
CA VAL A 169 -33.82 -6.40 10.61
C VAL A 169 -34.37 -7.79 10.26
N ILE A 170 -33.48 -8.77 10.08
CA ILE A 170 -33.85 -10.17 9.79
C ILE A 170 -34.50 -10.83 10.99
N ALA A 171 -33.90 -10.73 12.19
CA ALA A 171 -34.41 -11.38 13.41
C ALA A 171 -35.82 -10.90 13.78
N GLN A 172 -36.16 -9.68 13.39
CA GLN A 172 -37.39 -9.01 13.76
C GLN A 172 -38.43 -9.03 12.62
N GLY A 173 -38.11 -9.69 11.49
CA GLY A 173 -39.05 -10.00 10.42
C GLY A 173 -39.60 -8.78 9.68
N TRP A 174 -38.85 -7.67 9.60
CA TRP A 174 -39.35 -6.38 9.08
C TRP A 174 -39.85 -6.42 7.62
N SER A 175 -39.58 -7.50 6.88
CA SER A 175 -40.11 -7.76 5.54
C SER A 175 -41.60 -8.14 5.53
N GLU A 176 -42.11 -8.76 6.59
CA GLU A 176 -43.47 -9.33 6.65
C GLU A 176 -44.51 -8.38 7.27
N LEU A 177 -44.07 -7.21 7.78
CA LEU A 177 -44.95 -6.24 8.41
C LEU A 177 -45.86 -5.51 7.39
N SER A 178 -46.94 -4.94 7.93
CA SER A 178 -47.91 -4.08 7.25
C SER A 178 -47.24 -2.97 6.44
N GLU A 179 -47.85 -2.58 5.31
CA GLU A 179 -47.28 -1.62 4.36
C GLU A 179 -47.04 -0.22 4.95
N ASP A 180 -47.87 0.17 5.94
CA ASP A 180 -47.85 1.49 6.58
C ASP A 180 -46.89 1.58 7.78
N ASP A 181 -46.26 0.48 8.19
CA ASP A 181 -45.35 0.50 9.33
C ASP A 181 -44.01 1.19 8.98
N PRO A 182 -43.52 2.12 9.83
CA PRO A 182 -42.25 2.82 9.59
C PRO A 182 -41.04 1.86 9.50
N ARG A 183 -41.16 0.67 10.09
CA ARG A 183 -40.13 -0.38 10.06
C ARG A 183 -39.95 -0.99 8.66
N LYS A 184 -41.03 -1.16 7.91
CA LYS A 184 -40.99 -1.66 6.52
C LYS A 184 -40.39 -0.60 5.59
N ILE A 185 -40.70 0.68 5.83
CA ILE A 185 -40.05 1.80 5.11
C ILE A 185 -38.54 1.77 5.35
N PHE A 186 -38.10 1.60 6.61
CA PHE A 186 -36.67 1.49 6.92
C PHE A 186 -36.02 0.30 6.20
N TRP A 187 -36.68 -0.86 6.18
CA TRP A 187 -36.19 -2.02 5.42
C TRP A 187 -36.06 -1.71 3.91
N LYS A 188 -37.07 -1.08 3.29
CA LYS A 188 -37.02 -0.66 1.87
C LYS A 188 -35.87 0.33 1.63
N VAL A 189 -35.64 1.28 2.54
CA VAL A 189 -34.51 2.23 2.46
C VAL A 189 -33.19 1.50 2.56
N LEU A 190 -33.03 0.57 3.51
CA LEU A 190 -31.82 -0.22 3.68
C LEU A 190 -31.48 -1.03 2.42
N GLN A 191 -32.47 -1.69 1.82
CA GLN A 191 -32.33 -2.41 0.55
C GLN A 191 -31.94 -1.48 -0.60
N LYS A 192 -32.55 -0.29 -0.67
CA LYS A 192 -32.20 0.70 -1.69
C LYS A 192 -30.76 1.20 -1.52
N VAL A 193 -30.32 1.44 -0.29
CA VAL A 193 -28.93 1.82 0.03
C VAL A 193 -27.96 0.71 -0.38
N GLU A 194 -28.29 -0.56 -0.13
CA GLU A 194 -27.48 -1.69 -0.56
C GLU A 194 -27.31 -1.73 -2.09
N ASN A 195 -28.42 -1.56 -2.82
CA ASN A 195 -28.39 -1.54 -4.28
C ASN A 195 -27.58 -0.35 -4.82
N ILE A 196 -27.77 0.84 -4.24
CA ILE A 196 -26.99 2.03 -4.59
C ILE A 196 -25.51 1.77 -4.33
N TYR A 197 -25.14 1.21 -3.18
CA TYR A 197 -23.76 0.89 -2.86
C TYR A 197 -23.14 -0.08 -3.89
N LYS A 198 -23.87 -1.13 -4.30
CA LYS A 198 -23.43 -2.07 -5.35
C LYS A 198 -23.19 -1.36 -6.68
N THR A 199 -24.12 -0.51 -7.12
CA THR A 199 -23.98 0.27 -8.36
C THR A 199 -22.80 1.24 -8.29
N VAL A 200 -22.65 1.96 -7.17
CA VAL A 200 -21.55 2.90 -6.95
C VAL A 200 -20.20 2.18 -6.90
N SER A 201 -20.14 0.98 -6.30
CA SER A 201 -18.94 0.14 -6.26
C SER A 201 -18.54 -0.34 -7.66
N LEU A 202 -19.51 -0.80 -8.45
CA LEU A 202 -19.28 -1.18 -9.85
C LEU A 202 -18.78 -0.01 -10.68
N LEU A 203 -19.38 1.17 -10.51
CA LEU A 203 -18.93 2.37 -11.22
C LEU A 203 -17.51 2.78 -10.81
N ASN A 204 -17.18 2.69 -9.52
CA ASN A 204 -15.81 2.91 -9.04
C ASN A 204 -14.83 1.93 -9.67
N PHE A 205 -15.19 0.65 -9.76
CA PHE A 205 -14.38 -0.37 -10.41
C PHE A 205 -14.18 -0.09 -11.90
N LEU A 206 -15.21 0.36 -12.63
CA LEU A 206 -15.09 0.77 -14.04
C LEU A 206 -14.14 1.97 -14.21
N ILE A 207 -14.29 2.99 -13.36
CA ILE A 207 -13.40 4.17 -13.38
C ILE A 207 -11.97 3.75 -13.01
N PHE A 208 -11.82 2.80 -12.08
CA PHE A 208 -10.52 2.22 -11.74
C PHE A 208 -9.89 1.48 -12.93
N LEU A 209 -10.66 0.70 -13.70
CA LEU A 209 -10.14 0.07 -14.90
C LEU A 209 -9.68 1.09 -15.96
N TYR A 210 -10.28 2.27 -16.00
CA TYR A 210 -9.88 3.34 -16.91
C TYR A 210 -8.64 4.12 -16.42
N ASP A 211 -8.67 4.63 -15.17
CA ASP A 211 -7.65 5.52 -14.60
C ASP A 211 -6.53 4.74 -13.86
N GLY A 212 -6.88 3.70 -13.10
CA GLY A 212 -5.95 2.85 -12.34
C GLY A 212 -5.47 3.44 -11.02
N LYS A 213 -6.19 4.44 -10.48
CA LYS A 213 -5.76 5.22 -9.32
C LYS A 213 -6.28 4.72 -7.96
N TYR A 214 -7.57 4.40 -7.88
CA TYR A 214 -8.24 4.00 -6.63
C TYR A 214 -8.97 2.67 -6.83
N SER A 215 -8.50 1.59 -6.20
CA SER A 215 -9.11 0.26 -6.33
C SER A 215 -10.46 0.20 -5.60
N THR A 216 -10.53 0.74 -4.37
CA THR A 216 -11.77 0.72 -3.57
C THR A 216 -12.45 2.08 -3.49
N LEU A 217 -13.77 2.07 -3.20
CA LEU A 217 -14.54 3.28 -2.90
C LEU A 217 -13.99 4.03 -1.70
N THR A 218 -13.56 3.29 -0.67
CA THR A 218 -12.98 3.84 0.54
C THR A 218 -11.70 4.62 0.24
N ASP A 219 -10.84 4.07 -0.62
CA ASP A 219 -9.61 4.73 -1.05
C ASP A 219 -9.91 6.04 -1.80
N ARG A 220 -10.98 6.07 -2.59
CA ARG A 220 -11.43 7.28 -3.30
C ARG A 220 -11.93 8.36 -2.34
N ILE A 221 -12.79 8.01 -1.39
CA ILE A 221 -13.36 8.95 -0.40
C ILE A 221 -12.25 9.58 0.46
N LEU A 222 -11.31 8.75 0.91
CA LEU A 222 -10.18 9.23 1.72
C LEU A 222 -9.03 9.81 0.88
N SER A 223 -9.12 9.66 -0.45
CA SER A 223 -8.10 10.06 -1.42
C SER A 223 -6.72 9.46 -1.13
N MET A 224 -6.71 8.19 -0.75
CA MET A 224 -5.50 7.41 -0.51
C MET A 224 -5.18 6.60 -1.75
N ARG A 225 -3.97 6.73 -2.26
CA ARG A 225 -3.53 6.06 -3.49
C ARG A 225 -2.48 5.01 -3.17
N LEU A 226 -2.59 3.83 -3.76
CA LEU A 226 -1.52 2.83 -3.69
C LEU A 226 -0.39 3.22 -4.66
N VAL A 227 0.81 3.37 -4.13
CA VAL A 227 2.04 3.69 -4.89
C VAL A 227 3.12 2.68 -4.50
N TYR A 228 4.05 2.38 -5.41
CA TYR A 228 5.17 1.49 -5.09
C TYR A 228 6.00 2.04 -3.93
N ALA A 229 6.20 1.22 -2.89
CA ALA A 229 6.99 1.60 -1.71
C ALA A 229 8.47 1.83 -2.07
N ARG A 230 8.98 1.10 -3.07
CA ARG A 230 10.33 1.27 -3.63
C ARG A 230 10.27 1.36 -5.15
N ARG A 231 10.73 2.49 -5.71
CA ARG A 231 10.75 2.76 -7.16
C ARG A 231 11.74 1.88 -7.95
N ILE A 232 12.72 1.27 -7.29
CA ILE A 232 13.86 0.56 -7.93
C ILE A 232 13.72 -0.97 -7.88
N MET A 233 12.59 -1.51 -7.40
CA MET A 233 12.40 -2.97 -7.41
C MET A 233 11.73 -3.44 -8.69
N ASN A 234 12.56 -3.87 -9.64
CA ASN A 234 12.14 -4.70 -10.76
C ASN A 234 11.62 -6.04 -10.19
N ARG A 235 10.32 -6.16 -9.92
CA ARG A 235 9.57 -7.44 -9.78
C ARG A 235 10.32 -8.57 -9.03
N GLN A 236 10.97 -8.29 -7.91
CA GLN A 236 11.71 -9.31 -7.13
C GLN A 236 10.90 -9.83 -5.92
N VAL A 237 9.86 -9.12 -5.48
CA VAL A 237 9.20 -9.37 -4.19
C VAL A 237 8.32 -10.63 -4.19
N SER A 238 7.87 -11.12 -5.35
CA SER A 238 7.05 -12.34 -5.43
C SER A 238 7.85 -13.61 -5.71
N PHE A 239 9.10 -13.55 -6.20
CA PHE A 239 9.84 -14.78 -6.51
C PHE A 239 10.41 -15.44 -5.26
N GLU A 240 10.83 -14.70 -4.24
CA GLU A 240 11.48 -15.31 -3.08
C GLU A 240 10.48 -16.17 -2.26
N PHE A 241 9.27 -15.65 -2.04
CA PHE A 241 8.20 -16.39 -1.36
C PHE A 241 7.59 -17.48 -2.24
N LEU A 242 7.37 -17.23 -3.54
CA LEU A 242 6.90 -18.25 -4.47
C LEU A 242 7.93 -19.38 -4.62
N ASN A 243 9.22 -19.05 -4.70
CA ASN A 243 10.29 -20.05 -4.74
C ASN A 243 10.35 -20.84 -3.43
N ARG A 244 10.21 -20.18 -2.27
CA ARG A 244 10.10 -20.90 -0.98
C ARG A 244 8.90 -21.86 -0.98
N GLN A 245 7.72 -21.40 -1.38
CA GLN A 245 6.53 -22.25 -1.43
C GLN A 245 6.67 -23.41 -2.42
N LEU A 246 7.26 -23.18 -3.59
CA LEU A 246 7.54 -24.22 -4.59
C LEU A 246 8.52 -25.26 -4.05
N VAL A 247 9.58 -24.81 -3.36
CA VAL A 247 10.55 -25.70 -2.69
C VAL A 247 9.86 -26.50 -1.59
N TRP A 248 9.06 -25.86 -0.73
CA TRP A 248 8.34 -26.55 0.34
C TRP A 248 7.32 -27.55 -0.20
N HIS A 249 6.56 -27.18 -1.22
CA HIS A 249 5.60 -28.06 -1.86
C HIS A 249 6.29 -29.25 -2.53
N ALA A 250 7.39 -29.03 -3.26
CA ALA A 250 8.19 -30.12 -3.83
C ALA A 250 8.77 -31.02 -2.73
N PHE A 251 9.20 -30.45 -1.61
CA PHE A 251 9.73 -31.20 -0.47
C PHE A 251 8.66 -32.07 0.21
N THR A 252 7.47 -31.54 0.48
CA THR A 252 6.37 -32.28 1.14
C THR A 252 5.81 -33.39 0.26
N VAL A 253 5.68 -33.15 -1.06
CA VAL A 253 5.26 -34.20 -2.02
C VAL A 253 6.27 -35.35 -2.05
N ASN A 254 7.57 -35.04 -2.08
CA ASN A 254 8.63 -36.05 -2.03
C ASN A 254 8.65 -36.80 -0.68
N LEU A 255 8.43 -36.12 0.44
CA LEU A 255 8.30 -36.75 1.76
C LEU A 255 7.11 -37.69 1.84
N ILE A 256 5.94 -37.30 1.32
CA ILE A 256 4.75 -38.15 1.25
C ILE A 256 5.01 -39.41 0.42
N PHE A 257 5.72 -39.26 -0.69
CA PHE A 257 6.11 -40.40 -1.52
C PHE A 257 7.10 -41.34 -0.82
N LEU A 258 8.08 -40.77 -0.11
CA LEU A 258 9.04 -41.54 0.68
C LEU A 258 8.37 -42.28 1.84
N TYR A 259 7.49 -41.60 2.57
CA TYR A 259 6.69 -42.18 3.64
C TYR A 259 5.82 -43.33 3.12
N ARG A 260 5.13 -43.14 1.99
CA ARG A 260 4.35 -44.20 1.34
C ARG A 260 5.21 -45.41 0.99
N LYS A 261 6.40 -45.21 0.44
CA LYS A 261 7.33 -46.32 0.11
C LYS A 261 7.83 -47.06 1.34
N LEU A 262 8.14 -46.34 2.43
CA LEU A 262 8.58 -46.95 3.68
C LEU A 262 7.45 -47.74 4.35
N PHE A 263 6.24 -47.19 4.37
CA PHE A 263 5.06 -47.87 4.90
C PHE A 263 4.74 -49.14 4.09
N LEU A 264 4.77 -49.07 2.76
CA LEU A 264 4.55 -50.25 1.89
C LEU A 264 5.63 -51.31 2.06
N LYS A 265 6.92 -50.95 2.19
CA LYS A 265 7.99 -51.91 2.48
C LYS A 265 7.77 -52.61 3.83
N LYS A 266 7.38 -51.85 4.86
CA LYS A 266 7.10 -52.40 6.19
C LYS A 266 5.88 -53.33 6.15
N PHE A 267 4.84 -52.98 5.40
CA PHE A 267 3.66 -53.83 5.22
C PHE A 267 3.99 -55.12 4.44
N ASN A 268 4.82 -55.03 3.39
CA ASN A 268 5.22 -56.21 2.61
C ASN A 268 6.11 -57.15 3.43
N ILE A 269 7.01 -56.62 4.28
CA ILE A 269 7.83 -57.43 5.20
C ILE A 269 6.95 -58.12 6.25
N ILE A 270 5.94 -57.43 6.79
CA ILE A 270 5.00 -58.04 7.74
C ILE A 270 4.17 -59.14 7.05
N LEU A 271 3.71 -58.92 5.81
CA LEU A 271 2.96 -59.92 5.04
C LEU A 271 3.82 -61.17 4.73
N ILE A 272 5.10 -60.99 4.41
CA ILE A 272 6.06 -62.09 4.16
C ILE A 272 6.41 -62.83 5.46
N CYS A 273 6.47 -62.15 6.61
CA CYS A 273 6.68 -62.80 7.91
C CYS A 273 5.43 -63.53 8.45
N PHE A 274 4.24 -63.26 7.90
CA PHE A 274 2.98 -63.87 8.32
C PHE A 274 2.50 -65.00 7.37
N SER A 275 3.20 -65.20 6.24
CA SER A 275 3.00 -66.31 5.30
C SER A 275 4.08 -67.36 5.46
#